data_AF-A0A3M1TDU5-F1
#
_entry.id   AF-A0A3M1TDU5-F1
#
_cell.length_a   1.000
_cell.length_b   1.000
_cell.length_c   1.000
_cell.angle_alpha   90.00
_cell.angle_beta   90.00
_cell.angle_gamma   90.00
#
_symmetry.space_group_name_H-M   'P 1'
#
loop_
_entity.id
_entity.type
_entity.pdbx_description
1 polymer ?
#
loop_
_entity_poly.entity_id
_entity_poly.type
_entity_poly.pdbx_seq_one_letter_code
_entity_poly.pdbx_strand_id
1 'polypeptide(L)'
;MRMTKHRSTLFILPAVAALLLTACGAPLADGNYDGEPLYTLRGRITGSAQSASANAYMGIVWVNWAKNGDTVVADVAPVQATHFPANFDFALFDPPPAEAIMDLSGPDEDAKIATGFLFAFDDIDGDGTFVLGAEQGSLAGGDALLGVSWSQALVYVDTPPRAGGRLEREGLLFTNPLEATPGYHLGAGVCASVGEVHDRLEITQEDTPVDIALLQQPAATFPDVPDSACLDFF
;
A
#
# COMPACT_ATOMS: atom_id res chain seq x y z
N MET A 1 -59.55 -69.28 -13.46
CA MET A 1 -60.38 -68.98 -12.27
C MET A 1 -59.41 -68.43 -11.23
N ARG A 2 -59.37 -67.16 -10.82
CA ARG A 2 -60.39 -66.15 -10.54
C ARG A 2 -59.81 -64.75 -10.82
N MET A 3 -60.68 -63.85 -11.30
CA MET A 3 -60.50 -62.39 -11.34
C MET A 3 -60.42 -61.78 -9.95
N THR A 4 -59.77 -60.61 -9.84
CA THR A 4 -60.23 -59.33 -9.21
C THR A 4 -59.04 -58.37 -9.25
N LYS A 5 -58.94 -57.29 -10.04
CA LYS A 5 -59.76 -56.06 -10.22
C LYS A 5 -59.87 -55.22 -8.94
N HIS A 6 -59.06 -54.15 -8.85
CA HIS A 6 -59.31 -52.82 -8.26
C HIS A 6 -57.99 -52.04 -8.26
N ARG A 7 -57.88 -50.72 -8.40
CA ARG A 7 -58.65 -49.55 -8.88
C ARG A 7 -57.88 -48.34 -8.30
N SER A 8 -57.99 -47.18 -8.94
CA SER A 8 -57.78 -45.84 -8.33
C SER A 8 -56.32 -45.32 -8.30
N THR A 9 -55.88 -44.38 -9.15
CA THR A 9 -56.24 -42.94 -9.31
C THR A 9 -55.62 -42.03 -8.24
N LEU A 10 -54.59 -41.26 -8.62
CA LEU A 10 -54.26 -39.85 -8.26
C LEU A 10 -52.88 -39.54 -8.88
N PHE A 11 -52.73 -38.82 -10.01
CA PHE A 11 -52.70 -37.35 -10.20
C PHE A 11 -52.01 -36.57 -9.07
N ILE A 12 -51.24 -35.53 -9.48
CA ILE A 12 -50.40 -34.56 -8.70
C ILE A 12 -48.91 -34.95 -8.81
N LEU A 13 -47.96 -34.24 -9.46
CA LEU A 13 -47.78 -32.80 -9.74
C LEU A 13 -46.57 -32.64 -10.73
N PRO A 14 -46.71 -32.17 -11.99
CA PRO A 14 -45.57 -31.73 -12.79
C PRO A 14 -45.57 -30.19 -12.83
N ALA A 15 -45.14 -29.55 -11.74
CA ALA A 15 -45.10 -28.08 -11.69
C ALA A 15 -43.95 -27.52 -10.82
N VAL A 16 -42.77 -28.15 -10.90
CA VAL A 16 -41.53 -27.62 -10.26
C VAL A 16 -40.38 -27.60 -11.26
N ALA A 17 -40.65 -27.17 -12.50
CA ALA A 17 -39.62 -27.06 -13.55
C ALA A 17 -39.54 -25.68 -14.21
N ALA A 18 -40.32 -24.69 -13.76
CA ALA A 18 -40.46 -23.39 -14.43
C ALA A 18 -39.95 -22.18 -13.62
N LEU A 19 -39.11 -22.39 -12.60
CA LEU A 19 -38.60 -21.32 -11.72
C LEU A 19 -37.08 -21.10 -11.80
N LEU A 20 -36.40 -21.65 -12.82
CA LEU A 20 -34.93 -21.54 -12.97
C LEU A 20 -34.47 -20.49 -14.00
N LEU A 21 -35.36 -19.67 -14.57
CA LEU A 21 -35.01 -18.76 -15.68
C LEU A 21 -34.88 -17.28 -15.30
N THR A 22 -34.99 -16.90 -14.02
CA THR A 22 -34.81 -15.49 -13.59
C THR A 22 -33.58 -15.25 -12.73
N ALA A 23 -32.65 -16.21 -12.64
CA ALA A 23 -31.35 -16.02 -12.01
C ALA A 23 -30.25 -15.64 -13.02
N CYS A 24 -30.62 -14.93 -14.10
CA CYS A 24 -29.63 -14.21 -14.90
C CYS A 24 -29.15 -13.04 -14.04
N GLY A 25 -27.94 -13.21 -13.49
CA GLY A 25 -27.31 -12.29 -12.55
C GLY A 25 -27.50 -10.85 -12.98
N ALA A 26 -27.89 -10.01 -12.02
CA ALA A 26 -27.78 -8.58 -12.18
C ALA A 26 -26.36 -8.28 -12.69
N PRO A 27 -26.21 -7.39 -13.69
CA PRO A 27 -24.89 -7.02 -14.19
C PRO A 27 -24.02 -6.65 -12.98
N LEU A 28 -23.00 -7.47 -12.74
CA LEU A 28 -22.00 -7.24 -11.71
C LEU A 28 -21.21 -6.02 -12.16
N ALA A 29 -21.36 -4.93 -11.39
CA ALA A 29 -20.70 -3.64 -11.51
C ALA A 29 -21.05 -2.79 -12.76
N ASP A 30 -21.26 -1.52 -12.50
CA ASP A 30 -21.48 -0.43 -13.46
C ASP A 30 -20.19 0.03 -14.17
N GLY A 31 -19.15 -0.80 -14.16
CA GLY A 31 -17.82 -0.48 -14.71
C GLY A 31 -16.94 0.38 -13.81
N ASN A 32 -17.43 0.81 -12.63
CA ASN A 32 -16.69 1.62 -11.67
C ASN A 32 -16.18 0.83 -10.45
N TYR A 33 -16.17 -0.51 -10.53
CA TYR A 33 -15.66 -1.36 -9.47
C TYR A 33 -14.22 -1.72 -9.75
N ASP A 34 -13.30 -1.14 -8.98
CA ASP A 34 -11.86 -1.35 -9.11
C ASP A 34 -11.39 -2.70 -8.53
N GLY A 35 -12.29 -3.45 -7.87
CA GLY A 35 -11.97 -4.68 -7.15
C GLY A 35 -12.02 -4.50 -5.64
N GLU A 36 -11.69 -5.57 -4.92
CA GLU A 36 -11.36 -5.46 -3.50
C GLU A 36 -9.91 -4.98 -3.38
N PRO A 37 -9.62 -3.98 -2.53
CA PRO A 37 -8.25 -3.53 -2.33
C PRO A 37 -7.40 -4.65 -1.72
N LEU A 38 -6.15 -4.76 -2.17
CA LEU A 38 -5.14 -5.64 -1.55
C LEU A 38 -4.79 -5.15 -0.14
N TYR A 39 -4.86 -3.85 0.09
CA TYR A 39 -4.59 -3.23 1.38
C TYR A 39 -5.31 -1.89 1.50
N THR A 40 -5.71 -1.52 2.72
CA THR A 40 -6.23 -0.18 3.01
C THR A 40 -5.39 0.42 4.13
N LEU A 41 -4.53 1.35 3.75
CA LEU A 41 -3.74 2.11 4.69
C LEU A 41 -4.63 3.14 5.38
N ARG A 42 -4.71 3.05 6.71
CA ARG A 42 -5.42 4.05 7.51
C ARG A 42 -4.41 4.98 8.15
N GLY A 43 -4.70 6.26 8.16
CA GLY A 43 -3.76 7.22 8.72
C GLY A 43 -4.40 8.51 9.17
N ARG A 44 -3.54 9.39 9.68
CA ARG A 44 -3.89 10.75 10.02
C ARG A 44 -2.81 11.72 9.56
N ILE A 45 -3.26 12.86 9.09
CA ILE A 45 -2.44 14.00 8.75
C ILE A 45 -2.48 14.94 9.95
N THR A 46 -1.30 15.21 10.52
CA THR A 46 -1.12 15.96 11.76
C THR A 46 -0.39 17.27 11.51
N GLY A 47 -0.55 18.22 12.44
CA GLY A 47 -0.01 19.57 12.32
C GLY A 47 -1.01 20.55 11.70
N SER A 48 -0.53 21.75 11.38
CA SER A 48 -1.32 22.81 10.75
C SER A 48 -0.57 23.32 9.53
N ALA A 49 -1.14 23.14 8.34
CA ALA A 49 -0.61 23.77 7.15
C ALA A 49 -0.84 25.29 7.24
N GLN A 50 0.15 26.08 6.81
CA GLN A 50 0.01 27.54 6.75
C GLN A 50 -1.02 27.97 5.68
N SER A 51 -1.39 27.07 4.77
CA SER A 51 -2.39 27.28 3.73
C SER A 51 -3.23 26.01 3.56
N ALA A 52 -4.53 26.16 3.33
CA ALA A 52 -5.38 25.03 2.97
C ALA A 52 -5.01 24.56 1.56
N SER A 53 -4.77 23.26 1.38
CA SER A 53 -4.63 22.65 0.06
C SER A 53 -6.01 22.54 -0.58
N ALA A 54 -6.10 22.90 -1.86
CA ALA A 54 -7.32 22.74 -2.63
C ALA A 54 -7.48 21.30 -3.13
N ASN A 55 -6.37 20.61 -3.39
CA ASN A 55 -6.31 19.31 -4.04
C ASN A 55 -5.28 18.39 -3.34
N ALA A 56 -5.57 17.95 -2.12
CA ALA A 56 -4.65 17.09 -1.38
C ALA A 56 -4.72 15.63 -1.84
N TYR A 57 -3.55 15.04 -2.13
CA TYR A 57 -3.39 13.64 -2.50
C TYR A 57 -2.40 12.94 -1.56
N MET A 58 -2.56 11.62 -1.41
CA MET A 58 -1.54 10.76 -0.82
C MET A 58 -0.73 10.15 -1.94
N GLY A 59 0.59 10.11 -1.75
CA GLY A 59 1.50 9.43 -2.64
C GLY A 59 2.38 8.42 -1.90
N ILE A 60 2.87 7.44 -2.65
CA ILE A 60 3.93 6.51 -2.27
C ILE A 60 5.08 6.70 -3.23
N VAL A 61 6.28 6.88 -2.69
CA VAL A 61 7.52 6.87 -3.45
C VAL A 61 8.22 5.56 -3.14
N TRP A 62 8.21 4.64 -4.10
CA TRP A 62 8.88 3.36 -4.00
C TRP A 62 10.36 3.50 -4.31
N VAL A 63 11.23 2.91 -3.48
CA VAL A 63 12.68 2.98 -3.65
C VAL A 63 13.26 1.58 -3.84
N ASN A 64 14.07 1.40 -4.89
CA ASN A 64 14.82 0.17 -5.16
C ASN A 64 16.34 0.44 -5.15
N TRP A 65 16.93 0.35 -3.96
CA TRP A 65 18.37 0.50 -3.72
C TRP A 65 19.18 -0.75 -4.08
N ALA A 66 18.52 -1.90 -4.29
CA ALA A 66 19.19 -3.13 -4.73
C ALA A 66 19.64 -3.06 -6.20
N LYS A 67 19.12 -2.08 -6.97
CA LYS A 67 19.56 -1.79 -8.34
C LYS A 67 20.57 -0.65 -8.36
N ASN A 68 21.46 -0.68 -9.34
CA ASN A 68 22.38 0.44 -9.59
C ASN A 68 21.59 1.67 -10.04
N GLY A 69 21.58 2.71 -9.21
CA GLY A 69 20.79 3.92 -9.39
C GLY A 69 19.42 3.74 -8.77
N ASP A 70 19.09 4.59 -7.80
CA ASP A 70 17.81 4.55 -7.09
C ASP A 70 16.67 4.69 -8.11
N THR A 71 15.96 3.59 -8.35
CA THR A 71 14.73 3.66 -9.14
C THR A 71 13.63 4.12 -8.22
N VAL A 72 13.01 5.24 -8.59
CA VAL A 72 11.93 5.82 -7.82
C VAL A 72 10.67 5.83 -8.67
N VAL A 73 9.61 5.17 -8.19
CA VAL A 73 8.30 5.16 -8.85
C VAL A 73 7.26 5.69 -7.88
N ALA A 74 6.37 6.52 -8.39
CA ALA A 74 5.28 7.09 -7.62
C ALA A 74 3.97 6.35 -7.88
N ASP A 75 3.20 6.16 -6.83
CA ASP A 75 1.79 5.77 -6.90
C ASP A 75 0.97 6.77 -6.08
N VAL A 76 -0.28 7.04 -6.48
CA VAL A 76 -1.08 8.13 -5.93
C VAL A 76 -2.55 7.76 -5.80
N ALA A 77 -3.20 8.28 -4.76
CA ALA A 77 -4.65 8.28 -4.68
C ALA A 77 -5.18 9.56 -4.03
N PRO A 78 -6.40 9.98 -4.42
CA PRO A 78 -7.04 11.16 -3.85
C PRO A 78 -7.31 10.97 -2.36
N VAL A 79 -7.05 12.02 -1.57
CA VAL A 79 -7.51 12.10 -0.18
C VAL A 79 -8.83 12.82 -0.15
N GLN A 80 -9.84 12.20 0.44
CA GLN A 80 -11.17 12.82 0.56
C GLN A 80 -11.21 14.03 1.52
N ALA A 81 -10.08 14.43 2.10
CA ALA A 81 -10.00 15.49 3.09
C ALA A 81 -9.40 16.78 2.51
N THR A 82 -10.21 17.83 2.47
CA THR A 82 -9.80 19.17 2.01
C THR A 82 -9.42 20.11 3.18
N HIS A 83 -9.35 19.59 4.41
CA HIS A 83 -9.06 20.37 5.63
C HIS A 83 -8.18 19.56 6.57
N PHE A 84 -7.14 20.18 7.13
CA PHE A 84 -6.21 19.53 8.07
C PHE A 84 -6.34 20.06 9.50
N PRO A 85 -6.10 19.24 10.53
CA PRO A 85 -5.73 17.81 10.48
C PRO A 85 -6.89 16.92 9.98
N ALA A 86 -6.57 15.77 9.40
CA ALA A 86 -7.53 14.86 8.80
C ALA A 86 -7.19 13.39 9.09
N ASN A 87 -8.19 12.52 9.10
CA ASN A 87 -7.98 11.09 8.94
C ASN A 87 -8.19 10.73 7.47
N PHE A 88 -7.52 9.68 7.01
CA PHE A 88 -7.68 9.18 5.65
C PHE A 88 -7.67 7.66 5.61
N ASP A 89 -8.31 7.12 4.59
CA ASP A 89 -8.18 5.75 4.14
C ASP A 89 -7.62 5.78 2.71
N PHE A 90 -6.54 5.04 2.48
CA PHE A 90 -5.86 4.95 1.19
C PHE A 90 -5.84 3.49 0.74
N ALA A 91 -6.65 3.17 -0.26
CA ALA A 91 -6.81 1.83 -0.80
C ALA A 91 -5.75 1.55 -1.89
N LEU A 92 -5.09 0.40 -1.79
CA LEU A 92 -4.11 -0.09 -2.75
C LEU A 92 -4.68 -1.34 -3.44
N PHE A 93 -4.83 -1.26 -4.76
CA PHE A 93 -5.47 -2.32 -5.56
C PHE A 93 -4.46 -3.21 -6.28
N ASP A 94 -3.28 -2.68 -6.57
CA ASP A 94 -2.23 -3.37 -7.29
C ASP A 94 -0.98 -3.53 -6.43
N PRO A 95 -0.12 -4.54 -6.69
CA PRO A 95 1.24 -4.56 -6.20
C PRO A 95 2.04 -3.33 -6.68
N PRO A 96 3.17 -3.01 -6.05
CA PRO A 96 4.08 -2.00 -6.56
C PRO A 96 4.57 -2.35 -7.96
N PRO A 97 4.96 -1.34 -8.77
CA PRO A 97 5.57 -1.57 -10.08
C PRO A 97 6.75 -2.55 -10.00
N ALA A 98 6.91 -3.42 -10.99
CA ALA A 98 7.93 -4.47 -10.95
C ALA A 98 9.36 -3.91 -10.81
N GLU A 99 9.61 -2.71 -11.31
CA GLU A 99 10.87 -2.01 -11.17
C GLU A 99 11.18 -1.56 -9.73
N ALA A 100 10.15 -1.34 -8.90
CA ALA A 100 10.27 -1.01 -7.48
C ALA A 100 10.57 -2.24 -6.61
N ILE A 101 10.27 -3.45 -7.08
CA ILE A 101 10.55 -4.68 -6.34
C ILE A 101 12.06 -4.95 -6.32
N MET A 102 12.61 -5.01 -5.11
CA MET A 102 13.98 -5.40 -4.83
C MET A 102 14.06 -6.92 -4.82
N ASP A 103 14.87 -7.48 -5.71
CA ASP A 103 15.18 -8.89 -5.71
C ASP A 103 16.42 -9.12 -4.84
N LEU A 104 16.19 -9.64 -3.63
CA LEU A 104 17.23 -9.90 -2.64
C LEU A 104 17.72 -11.35 -2.69
N SER A 105 17.34 -12.08 -3.74
CA SER A 105 17.68 -13.49 -3.92
C SER A 105 19.18 -13.73 -4.00
N GLY A 106 19.62 -14.82 -3.37
CA GLY A 106 21.00 -15.29 -3.33
C GLY A 106 21.04 -16.77 -2.95
N PRO A 107 22.23 -17.32 -2.60
CA PRO A 107 22.35 -18.72 -2.21
C PRO A 107 21.48 -19.12 -1.01
N ASP A 108 21.25 -18.18 -0.09
CA ASP A 108 20.57 -18.40 1.19
C ASP A 108 19.31 -17.52 1.37
N GLU A 109 18.81 -16.88 0.31
CA GLU A 109 17.66 -15.97 0.37
C GLU A 109 16.92 -15.97 -0.97
N ASP A 110 15.60 -15.83 -0.97
CA ASP A 110 14.76 -15.67 -2.16
C ASP A 110 13.74 -14.53 -2.02
N ALA A 111 13.96 -13.64 -1.05
CA ALA A 111 13.06 -12.56 -0.72
C ALA A 111 12.94 -11.51 -1.85
N LYS A 112 11.71 -11.04 -2.06
CA LYS A 112 11.36 -9.98 -3.01
C LYS A 112 10.46 -8.97 -2.33
N ILE A 113 10.96 -7.76 -2.15
CA ILE A 113 10.35 -6.75 -1.27
C ILE A 113 10.40 -5.39 -1.97
N ALA A 114 9.40 -4.53 -1.74
CA ALA A 114 9.46 -3.11 -2.08
C ALA A 114 9.26 -2.27 -0.82
N THR A 115 9.94 -1.12 -0.74
CA THR A 115 9.80 -0.15 0.34
C THR A 115 9.33 1.18 -0.23
N GLY A 116 8.23 1.69 0.31
CA GLY A 116 7.55 2.90 -0.15
C GLY A 116 7.46 3.95 0.94
N PHE A 117 7.92 5.16 0.65
CA PHE A 117 7.79 6.31 1.54
C PHE A 117 6.47 7.03 1.29
N LEU A 118 5.76 7.33 2.37
CA LEU A 118 4.42 7.91 2.33
C LEU A 118 4.47 9.42 2.49
N PHE A 119 3.71 10.13 1.67
CA PHE A 119 3.62 11.59 1.73
C PHE A 119 2.27 12.11 1.29
N ALA A 120 1.96 13.34 1.69
CA ALA A 120 0.86 14.12 1.18
C ALA A 120 1.39 15.23 0.26
N PHE A 121 0.72 15.50 -0.85
CA PHE A 121 1.06 16.59 -1.77
C PHE A 121 -0.19 17.35 -2.22
N ASP A 122 0.00 18.58 -2.70
CA ASP A 122 -1.00 19.41 -3.35
C ASP A 122 -0.81 19.25 -4.86
N ASP A 123 -1.83 18.70 -5.53
CA ASP A 123 -1.92 18.55 -6.98
C ASP A 123 -2.33 19.90 -7.59
N ILE A 124 -1.32 20.70 -7.94
CA ILE A 124 -1.52 22.10 -8.34
C ILE A 124 -1.92 22.19 -9.82
N ASP A 125 -1.46 21.25 -10.65
CA ASP A 125 -1.78 21.22 -12.07
C ASP A 125 -3.09 20.45 -12.39
N GLY A 126 -3.59 19.67 -11.44
CA GLY A 126 -4.89 18.99 -11.48
C GLY A 126 -4.87 17.73 -12.35
N ASP A 127 -3.70 17.15 -12.59
CA ASP A 127 -3.57 15.94 -13.40
C ASP A 127 -3.73 14.63 -12.59
N GLY A 128 -3.78 14.75 -11.26
CA GLY A 128 -3.97 13.63 -10.33
C GLY A 128 -2.79 12.67 -10.29
N THR A 129 -1.62 13.09 -10.79
CA THR A 129 -0.38 12.31 -10.77
C THR A 129 0.65 12.95 -9.85
N PHE A 130 1.78 12.27 -9.66
CA PHE A 130 2.92 12.83 -8.96
C PHE A 130 4.18 12.47 -9.74
N VAL A 131 4.91 13.49 -10.18
CA VAL A 131 6.09 13.30 -11.02
C VAL A 131 7.32 13.76 -10.27
N LEU A 132 8.31 12.88 -10.18
CA LEU A 132 9.63 13.24 -9.66
C LEU A 132 10.43 14.02 -10.70
N GLY A 133 11.09 15.06 -10.26
CA GLY A 133 11.96 15.88 -11.09
C GLY A 133 13.29 15.20 -11.42
N ALA A 134 14.04 15.81 -12.33
CA ALA A 134 15.33 15.30 -12.77
C ALA A 134 16.44 15.44 -11.70
N GLU A 135 16.26 16.37 -10.76
CA GLU A 135 17.15 16.51 -9.60
C GLU A 135 16.66 15.57 -8.49
N GLN A 136 17.60 14.92 -7.80
CA GLN A 136 17.27 13.96 -6.74
C GLN A 136 16.41 14.63 -5.65
N GLY A 137 15.27 14.00 -5.33
CA GLY A 137 14.34 14.52 -4.34
C GLY A 137 13.55 15.75 -4.79
N SER A 138 13.61 16.18 -6.06
CA SER A 138 12.77 17.27 -6.56
C SER A 138 11.42 16.77 -7.09
N LEU A 139 10.41 17.64 -7.07
CA LEU A 139 9.13 17.44 -7.71
C LEU A 139 9.10 18.13 -9.07
N ALA A 140 8.42 17.52 -10.03
CA ALA A 140 8.06 18.12 -11.33
C ALA A 140 6.56 18.47 -11.34
N GLY A 141 6.05 18.95 -12.48
CA GLY A 141 4.61 19.25 -12.66
C GLY A 141 4.15 20.58 -12.04
N GLY A 142 4.83 21.04 -10.99
CA GLY A 142 4.41 22.23 -10.24
C GLY A 142 3.66 21.89 -8.95
N ASP A 143 3.58 20.61 -8.60
CA ASP A 143 3.05 20.12 -7.33
C ASP A 143 3.92 20.51 -6.14
N ALA A 144 3.31 20.45 -4.96
CA ALA A 144 3.99 20.79 -3.72
C ALA A 144 3.77 19.72 -2.64
N LEU A 145 4.86 19.27 -2.03
CA LEU A 145 4.84 18.39 -0.88
C LEU A 145 4.21 19.10 0.31
N LEU A 146 3.17 18.50 0.91
CA LEU A 146 2.46 19.03 2.07
C LEU A 146 2.93 18.39 3.38
N GLY A 147 3.31 17.12 3.35
CA GLY A 147 3.68 16.37 4.55
C GLY A 147 4.29 15.02 4.20
N VAL A 148 4.96 14.41 5.17
CA VAL A 148 5.63 13.11 5.01
C VAL A 148 5.42 12.23 6.24
N SER A 149 5.51 10.91 6.06
CA SER A 149 5.68 10.00 7.19
C SER A 149 7.15 9.90 7.55
N TRP A 150 7.51 10.38 8.74
CA TRP A 150 8.90 10.41 9.19
C TRP A 150 9.39 9.11 9.79
N SER A 151 8.50 8.26 10.30
CA SER A 151 8.92 7.09 11.08
C SER A 151 8.27 5.81 10.59
N GLN A 152 7.54 5.86 9.47
CA GLN A 152 6.85 4.70 8.92
C GLN A 152 7.06 4.64 7.41
N ALA A 153 7.23 3.42 6.91
CA ALA A 153 7.29 3.13 5.49
C ALA A 153 6.29 2.02 5.17
N LEU A 154 5.71 2.07 3.98
CA LEU A 154 4.93 0.97 3.44
C LEU A 154 5.90 -0.09 2.91
N VAL A 155 5.62 -1.35 3.21
CA VAL A 155 6.41 -2.48 2.76
C VAL A 155 5.49 -3.40 1.97
N TYR A 156 5.90 -3.79 0.77
CA TYR A 156 5.24 -4.85 0.03
C TYR A 156 6.16 -6.05 -0.05
N VAL A 157 5.62 -7.23 0.24
CA VAL A 157 6.35 -8.50 0.19
C VAL A 157 5.72 -9.36 -0.89
N ASP A 158 6.47 -9.60 -1.96
CA ASP A 158 6.11 -10.58 -2.99
C ASP A 158 6.52 -11.98 -2.54
N THR A 159 7.81 -12.13 -2.18
CA THR A 159 8.37 -13.37 -1.63
C THR A 159 8.95 -13.08 -0.24
N PRO A 160 8.49 -13.77 0.83
CA PRO A 160 8.85 -13.44 2.20
C PRO A 160 10.29 -13.86 2.54
N PRO A 161 10.95 -13.18 3.49
CA PRO A 161 12.25 -13.62 4.02
C PRO A 161 12.20 -15.04 4.58
N ARG A 162 13.25 -15.81 4.37
CA ARG A 162 13.34 -17.17 4.88
C ARG A 162 13.88 -17.24 6.31
N ALA A 163 13.30 -18.11 7.13
CA ALA A 163 13.88 -18.49 8.42
C ALA A 163 15.29 -19.09 8.28
N GLY A 164 16.24 -18.53 9.02
CA GLY A 164 17.67 -18.78 8.92
C GLY A 164 18.32 -18.19 7.65
N GLY A 165 17.59 -17.41 6.87
CA GLY A 165 18.06 -16.75 5.65
C GLY A 165 19.01 -15.59 5.92
N ARG A 166 19.51 -14.97 4.86
CA ARG A 166 20.49 -13.88 4.97
C ARG A 166 19.90 -12.68 5.71
N LEU A 167 18.68 -12.28 5.39
CA LEU A 167 18.04 -11.10 6.01
C LEU A 167 17.91 -11.24 7.52
N GLU A 168 17.56 -12.43 8.02
CA GLU A 168 17.49 -12.72 9.46
C GLU A 168 18.87 -12.79 10.11
N ARG A 169 19.81 -13.54 9.52
CA ARG A 169 21.14 -13.75 10.13
C ARG A 169 21.98 -12.48 10.19
N GLU A 170 21.88 -11.64 9.17
CA GLU A 170 22.63 -10.39 9.07
C GLU A 170 21.85 -9.19 9.63
N GLY A 171 20.56 -9.39 10.00
CA GLY A 171 19.70 -8.33 10.53
C GLY A 171 19.50 -7.20 9.53
N LEU A 172 19.38 -7.52 8.24
CA LEU A 172 19.24 -6.54 7.16
C LEU A 172 17.79 -6.17 6.95
N LEU A 173 17.54 -4.87 6.71
CA LEU A 173 16.25 -4.25 6.39
C LEU A 173 15.20 -4.33 7.51
N PHE A 174 15.02 -5.48 8.16
CA PHE A 174 14.03 -5.68 9.21
C PHE A 174 14.64 -6.09 10.55
N THR A 175 14.03 -5.66 11.65
CA THR A 175 14.31 -6.19 13.01
C THR A 175 13.57 -7.50 13.27
N ASN A 176 12.47 -7.75 12.56
CA ASN A 176 11.59 -8.91 12.69
C ASN A 176 11.21 -9.51 11.30
N PRO A 177 12.19 -9.94 10.48
CA PRO A 177 11.97 -10.31 9.08
C PRO A 177 10.95 -11.44 8.85
N LEU A 178 10.69 -12.30 9.85
CA LEU A 178 9.72 -13.39 9.73
C LEU A 178 8.26 -12.93 9.82
N GLU A 179 8.00 -11.69 10.27
CA GLU A 179 6.67 -11.09 10.24
C GLU A 179 6.31 -10.53 8.85
N ALA A 180 7.31 -10.35 7.96
CA ALA A 180 7.14 -9.90 6.58
C ALA A 180 6.58 -11.04 5.70
N THR A 181 5.30 -11.33 5.87
CA THR A 181 4.54 -12.32 5.08
C THR A 181 4.10 -11.73 3.73
N PRO A 182 3.66 -12.52 2.72
CA PRO A 182 3.22 -11.95 1.43
C PRO A 182 2.10 -10.91 1.57
N GLY A 183 2.23 -9.78 0.87
CA GLY A 183 1.28 -8.66 0.89
C GLY A 183 1.86 -7.35 1.41
N TYR A 184 0.98 -6.41 1.73
CA TYR A 184 1.34 -5.10 2.25
C TYR A 184 1.45 -5.10 3.78
N HIS A 185 2.43 -4.36 4.28
CA HIS A 185 2.72 -4.16 5.70
C HIS A 185 3.09 -2.71 5.95
N LEU A 186 2.87 -2.26 7.18
CA LEU A 186 3.44 -1.00 7.66
C LEU A 186 4.69 -1.33 8.48
N GLY A 187 5.83 -0.76 8.10
CA GLY A 187 7.08 -0.84 8.84
C GLY A 187 7.32 0.43 9.64
N ALA A 188 7.69 0.33 10.91
CA ALA A 188 8.17 1.45 11.71
C ALA A 188 9.70 1.53 11.67
N GLY A 189 10.26 2.73 11.52
CA GLY A 189 11.69 2.97 11.57
C GLY A 189 12.29 2.65 12.95
N VAL A 190 13.40 1.93 12.96
CA VAL A 190 14.18 1.56 14.14
C VAL A 190 15.61 2.00 13.93
N CYS A 191 16.05 2.96 14.74
CA CYS A 191 17.35 3.58 14.59
C CYS A 191 18.48 2.57 14.79
N ALA A 192 19.52 2.69 13.98
CA ALA A 192 20.77 1.95 14.12
C ALA A 192 21.35 2.14 15.53
N SER A 193 21.72 1.04 16.17
CA SER A 193 22.51 1.10 17.41
C SER A 193 23.95 1.53 17.12
N VAL A 194 24.68 2.00 18.14
CA VAL A 194 26.09 2.38 17.98
C VAL A 194 26.90 1.22 17.39
N GLY A 195 27.41 1.41 16.18
CA GLY A 195 28.21 0.43 15.44
C GLY A 195 27.43 -0.35 14.37
N GLU A 196 26.12 -0.19 14.28
CA GLU A 196 25.32 -0.55 13.10
C GLU A 196 25.42 0.57 12.05
N VAL A 197 25.30 0.20 10.77
CA VAL A 197 25.55 1.13 9.66
C VAL A 197 24.25 1.74 9.13
N HIS A 198 23.12 1.05 9.29
CA HIS A 198 21.84 1.44 8.69
C HIS A 198 20.70 1.24 9.69
N ASP A 199 19.68 2.09 9.57
CA ASP A 199 18.42 1.90 10.26
C ASP A 199 17.71 0.64 9.73
N ARG A 200 16.66 0.21 10.45
CA ARG A 200 15.86 -0.98 10.09
C ARG A 200 14.38 -0.69 10.24
N LEU A 201 13.55 -1.55 9.68
CA LEU A 201 12.12 -1.53 9.83
C LEU A 201 11.66 -2.61 10.80
N GLU A 202 10.74 -2.29 11.70
CA GLU A 202 9.96 -3.27 12.42
C GLU A 202 8.58 -3.38 11.75
N ILE A 203 8.24 -4.56 11.22
CA ILE A 203 6.89 -4.82 10.71
C ILE A 203 5.90 -4.69 11.87
N THR A 204 4.93 -3.79 11.71
CA THR A 204 3.93 -3.46 12.73
C THR A 204 2.62 -4.20 12.49
N GLN A 205 1.70 -4.13 13.46
CA GLN A 205 0.36 -4.69 13.31
C GLN A 205 -0.48 -3.88 12.31
N GLU A 206 -1.32 -4.56 11.55
CA GLU A 206 -2.11 -4.01 10.42
C GLU A 206 -2.97 -2.78 10.77
N ASP A 207 -3.38 -2.66 12.04
CA ASP A 207 -4.27 -1.62 12.57
C ASP A 207 -3.53 -0.40 13.16
N THR A 208 -2.20 -0.35 13.03
CA THR A 208 -1.40 0.83 13.37
C THR A 208 -1.66 1.95 12.35
N PRO A 209 -2.20 3.11 12.74
CA PRO A 209 -2.39 4.20 11.82
C PRO A 209 -1.04 4.79 11.38
N VAL A 210 -0.94 5.21 10.12
CA VAL A 210 0.21 6.01 9.67
C VAL A 210 0.05 7.47 10.08
N ASP A 211 1.15 8.08 10.51
CA ASP A 211 1.24 9.50 10.77
C ASP A 211 1.93 10.21 9.60
N ILE A 212 1.22 11.18 9.01
CA ILE A 212 1.76 12.14 8.05
C ILE A 212 1.90 13.47 8.77
N ALA A 213 3.11 13.94 8.96
CA ALA A 213 3.36 15.24 9.58
C ALA A 213 3.42 16.31 8.48
N LEU A 214 2.57 17.34 8.60
CA LEU A 214 2.60 18.47 7.68
C LEU A 214 3.90 19.26 7.83
N LEU A 215 4.46 19.64 6.68
CA LEU A 215 5.55 20.59 6.61
C LEU A 215 5.06 21.97 7.03
N GLN A 216 5.96 22.79 7.56
CA GLN A 216 5.62 24.17 7.93
C GLN A 216 5.18 25.00 6.72
N GLN A 217 5.76 24.70 5.55
CA GLN A 217 5.43 25.28 4.27
C GLN A 217 5.46 24.19 3.19
N PRO A 218 4.60 24.27 2.16
CA PRO A 218 4.70 23.37 1.02
C PRO A 218 6.09 23.44 0.37
N ALA A 219 6.62 22.30 -0.05
CA ALA A 219 7.97 22.20 -0.59
C ALA A 219 7.98 21.58 -2.00
N ALA A 220 8.83 22.10 -2.88
CA ALA A 220 9.06 21.52 -4.21
C ALA A 220 10.12 20.40 -4.22
N THR A 221 10.67 20.09 -3.04
CA THR A 221 11.66 19.03 -2.85
C THR A 221 11.34 18.28 -1.57
N PHE A 222 11.70 16.99 -1.53
CA PHE A 222 11.67 16.23 -0.29
C PHE A 222 12.63 16.87 0.73
N PRO A 223 12.18 17.10 1.97
CA PRO A 223 13.05 17.55 3.03
C PRO A 223 14.05 16.46 3.39
N ASP A 224 15.19 16.87 3.96
CA ASP A 224 16.12 15.92 4.57
C ASP A 224 15.39 15.12 5.67
N VAL A 225 15.67 13.82 5.72
CA VAL A 225 15.16 12.92 6.75
C VAL A 225 15.85 13.30 8.07
N PRO A 226 15.11 13.69 9.12
CA PRO A 226 15.72 14.05 10.39
C PRO A 226 16.31 12.78 11.03
N ASP A 227 17.46 12.87 11.71
CA ASP A 227 18.11 11.72 12.36
C ASP A 227 17.17 10.92 13.29
N SER A 228 16.14 11.57 13.85
CA SER A 228 15.14 10.92 14.71
C SER A 228 14.09 10.09 13.96
N ALA A 229 14.05 10.16 12.64
CA ALA A 229 13.13 9.43 11.78
C ALA A 229 13.40 7.92 11.78
N CYS A 230 14.66 7.53 11.98
CA CYS A 230 15.10 6.15 11.89
C CYS A 230 14.73 5.47 10.54
N LEU A 231 14.78 6.24 9.44
CA LEU A 231 14.51 5.77 8.08
C LEU A 231 15.72 5.93 7.15
N ASP A 232 16.92 6.08 7.72
CA ASP A 232 18.17 6.12 6.97
C ASP A 232 18.69 4.69 6.72
N PHE A 233 18.12 4.07 5.70
CA PHE A 233 18.42 2.67 5.36
C PHE A 233 19.68 2.54 4.49
N PHE A 234 20.26 3.64 3.98
CA PHE A 234 21.18 3.62 2.83
C PHE A 234 22.43 4.49 3.00
#